data_AF-A0AAV0LCF5-F1
#
_entry.id   AF-A0AAV0LCF5-F1
#
_cell.length_a   1.000
_cell.length_b   1.000
_cell.length_c   1.000
_cell.angle_alpha   90.00
_cell.angle_beta   90.00
_cell.angle_gamma   90.00
#
_symmetry.space_group_name_H-M   'P 1'
#
loop_
_entity.id
_entity.type
_entity.pdbx_description
1 polymer ?
#
loop_
_entity_poly.entity_id
_entity_poly.type
_entity_poly.pdbx_seq_one_letter_code
_entity_poly.pdbx_strand_id
1 'polypeptide(L)'
;MSKFWSTYKHVMIPMAGLSSWEPSEYEPLLPPAFHRMPGRPKKKRIITAEERENRKKPKKQRVYSREELLAPDKNDPSKLCRAAIVITCKECRAEGHNIRTCPVKKAKQMGGSTNSQGIRLGMSTQMVADVLQRHDQYVALNMGHGGTQESSTTTTTEL
;
A
#
# COMPACT_ATOMS: atom_id res chain seq x y z
N MET A 1 63.19 20.65 -13.25
CA MET A 1 62.23 19.64 -12.76
C MET A 1 61.42 19.13 -13.95
N SER A 2 61.30 17.80 -14.12
CA SER A 2 60.57 17.19 -15.25
C SER A 2 59.09 17.63 -15.24
N LYS A 3 58.54 17.93 -16.43
CA LYS A 3 57.14 18.35 -16.63
C LYS A 3 56.14 17.33 -16.04
N PHE A 4 56.54 16.07 -15.97
CA PHE A 4 55.83 14.96 -15.33
C PHE A 4 55.50 15.23 -13.84
N TRP A 5 56.37 15.85 -13.07
CA TRP A 5 56.06 16.13 -11.65
C TRP A 5 55.19 17.37 -11.47
N SER A 6 55.22 18.30 -12.43
CA SER A 6 54.36 19.49 -12.45
C SER A 6 52.88 19.11 -12.60
N THR A 7 52.58 18.05 -13.35
CA THR A 7 51.20 17.59 -13.56
C THR A 7 50.57 16.96 -12.31
N TYR A 8 51.37 16.50 -11.35
CA TYR A 8 50.85 15.93 -10.09
C TYR A 8 51.02 16.87 -8.89
N LYS A 9 51.57 18.07 -9.10
CA LYS A 9 51.77 19.06 -8.02
C LYS A 9 50.45 19.53 -7.41
N HIS A 10 49.36 19.53 -8.19
CA HIS A 10 48.02 19.88 -7.74
C HIS A 10 47.26 18.63 -7.30
N VAL A 11 47.68 18.02 -6.20
CA VAL A 11 46.91 16.93 -5.58
C VAL A 11 45.68 17.55 -4.92
N MET A 12 44.50 17.32 -5.50
CA MET A 12 43.24 17.60 -4.81
C MET A 12 43.14 16.65 -3.62
N ILE A 13 43.14 17.19 -2.41
CA ILE A 13 43.01 16.39 -1.19
C ILE A 13 41.58 15.83 -1.17
N PRO A 14 41.39 14.51 -1.04
CA PRO A 14 40.05 13.95 -0.90
C PRO A 14 39.45 14.43 0.43
N MET A 15 38.27 15.03 0.37
CA MET A 15 37.53 15.39 1.58
C MET A 15 36.79 14.17 2.15
N ALA A 16 36.75 14.06 3.48
CA ALA A 16 36.23 12.90 4.21
C ALA A 16 34.72 12.66 4.02
N GLY A 17 34.01 13.58 3.38
CA GLY A 17 32.61 13.44 2.99
C GLY A 17 31.93 14.80 2.82
N LEU A 18 30.62 14.78 2.55
CA LEU A 18 29.79 15.98 2.41
C LEU A 18 29.74 16.82 3.69
N SER A 19 29.91 16.19 4.87
CA SER A 19 29.96 16.88 6.16
C SER A 19 31.19 17.78 6.34
N SER A 20 32.25 17.56 5.56
CA SER A 20 33.45 18.41 5.57
C SER A 20 33.31 19.63 4.68
N TRP A 21 32.19 19.78 3.97
CA TRP A 21 31.93 20.91 3.09
C TRP A 21 31.28 22.01 3.92
N GLU A 22 31.72 23.25 3.73
CA GLU A 22 31.08 24.39 4.38
C GLU A 22 29.60 24.46 3.95
N PRO A 23 28.67 24.67 4.90
CA PRO A 23 27.27 24.81 4.56
C PRO A 23 27.09 26.06 3.71
N SER A 24 26.39 25.91 2.59
CA SER A 24 25.99 27.02 1.74
C SER A 24 24.99 27.91 2.48
N GLU A 25 25.14 29.23 2.38
CA GLU A 25 24.16 30.23 2.87
C GLU A 25 22.84 30.19 2.07
N TYR A 26 22.87 29.65 0.86
CA TYR A 26 21.70 29.52 -0.01
C TYR A 26 20.78 28.37 0.44
N GLU A 27 19.47 28.57 0.27
CA GLU A 27 18.48 27.53 0.50
C GLU A 27 18.73 26.31 -0.42
N PRO A 28 18.58 25.07 0.09
CA PRO A 28 18.72 23.88 -0.74
C PRO A 28 17.76 23.93 -1.93
N LEU A 29 18.30 23.69 -3.13
CA LEU A 29 17.46 23.64 -4.33
C LEU A 29 16.45 22.49 -4.21
N LEU A 30 15.17 22.82 -4.39
CA LEU A 30 14.13 21.81 -4.52
C LEU A 30 14.36 20.98 -5.79
N PRO A 31 14.07 19.67 -5.75
CA PRO A 31 14.06 18.89 -6.96
C PRO A 31 13.05 19.48 -7.96
N PRO A 32 13.27 19.32 -9.27
CA PRO A 32 12.30 19.74 -10.26
C PRO A 32 10.96 19.06 -10.01
N ALA A 33 9.86 19.79 -10.27
CA ALA A 33 8.52 19.25 -10.10
C ALA A 33 8.34 17.99 -10.97
N PHE A 34 7.89 16.89 -10.35
CA PHE A 34 7.67 15.65 -11.05
C PHE A 34 6.48 15.77 -12.03
N HIS A 35 6.75 15.65 -13.32
CA HIS A 35 5.73 15.55 -14.36
C HIS A 35 5.69 14.15 -14.96
N ARG A 36 4.50 13.54 -15.03
CA ARG A 36 4.31 12.29 -15.78
C ARG A 36 4.31 12.61 -17.26
N MET A 37 5.40 12.29 -17.93
CA MET A 37 5.46 12.41 -19.39
C MET A 37 4.31 11.63 -20.04
N PRO A 38 3.73 12.14 -21.14
CA PRO A 38 2.77 11.38 -21.92
C PRO A 38 3.41 10.06 -22.33
N GLY A 39 2.90 8.96 -21.79
CA GLY A 39 3.44 7.63 -22.05
C GLY A 39 3.27 7.25 -23.52
N ARG A 40 3.95 6.18 -23.94
CA ARG A 40 3.80 5.62 -25.29
C ARG A 40 2.30 5.44 -25.61
N PRO A 41 1.81 6.02 -26.73
CA PRO A 41 0.45 5.78 -27.17
C PRO A 41 0.19 4.27 -27.25
N LYS A 42 -0.76 3.78 -26.45
CA LYS A 42 -1.11 2.36 -26.46
C LYS A 42 -1.79 2.06 -27.78
N LYS A 43 -1.16 1.26 -28.64
CA LYS A 43 -1.80 0.73 -29.85
C LYS A 43 -3.00 -0.10 -29.40
N LYS A 44 -4.21 0.45 -29.51
CA LYS A 44 -5.43 -0.33 -29.34
C LYS A 44 -5.50 -1.27 -30.53
N ARG A 45 -5.42 -2.58 -30.27
CA ARG A 45 -5.74 -3.58 -31.29
C ARG A 45 -7.20 -3.39 -31.70
N ILE A 46 -7.48 -3.40 -33.00
CA ILE A 46 -8.86 -3.49 -33.49
C ILE A 46 -9.35 -4.88 -33.11
N ILE A 47 -10.36 -4.94 -32.24
CA ILE A 47 -10.96 -6.18 -31.74
C ILE A 47 -12.14 -6.50 -32.65
N THR A 48 -12.19 -7.70 -33.22
CA THR A 48 -13.31 -8.16 -34.06
C THR A 48 -14.56 -8.37 -33.20
N ALA A 49 -15.75 -8.34 -33.81
CA ALA A 49 -17.02 -8.50 -33.09
C ALA A 49 -17.08 -9.81 -32.28
N GLU A 50 -16.62 -10.92 -32.87
CA GLU A 50 -16.54 -12.23 -32.21
C GLU A 50 -15.57 -12.22 -31.01
N GLU A 51 -14.40 -11.61 -31.13
CA GLU A 51 -13.45 -11.50 -30.03
C GLU A 51 -14.02 -10.67 -28.88
N ARG A 52 -14.83 -9.65 -29.18
CA ARG A 52 -15.52 -8.83 -28.17
C ARG A 52 -16.54 -9.66 -27.38
N GLU A 53 -17.30 -10.52 -28.05
CA GLU A 53 -18.23 -11.44 -27.39
C GLU A 53 -17.49 -12.49 -26.54
N ASN A 54 -16.38 -13.03 -27.04
CA ASN A 54 -15.56 -13.97 -26.27
C ASN A 54 -14.92 -13.34 -25.01
N ARG A 55 -14.66 -12.03 -25.00
CA ARG A 55 -14.16 -11.30 -23.82
C ARG A 55 -15.23 -11.02 -22.76
N LYS A 56 -16.52 -10.98 -23.15
CA LYS A 56 -17.65 -10.82 -22.21
C LYS A 56 -17.94 -12.11 -21.43
N LYS A 57 -17.58 -13.27 -21.98
CA LYS A 57 -17.76 -14.55 -21.31
C LYS A 57 -16.93 -14.57 -20.01
N PRO A 58 -17.52 -14.93 -18.87
CA PRO A 58 -16.74 -15.10 -17.64
C PRO A 58 -15.64 -16.12 -17.91
N LYS A 59 -14.39 -15.74 -17.63
CA LYS A 59 -13.28 -16.70 -17.71
C LYS A 59 -13.62 -17.80 -16.70
N LYS A 60 -13.83 -19.02 -17.19
CA LYS A 60 -14.00 -20.19 -16.31
C LYS A 60 -12.76 -20.23 -15.41
N GLN A 61 -12.94 -19.95 -14.12
CA GLN A 61 -11.89 -20.19 -13.14
C GLN A 61 -11.59 -21.67 -13.25
N ARG A 62 -10.37 -22.03 -13.68
CA ARG A 62 -9.94 -23.42 -13.69
C ARG A 62 -9.89 -23.84 -12.22
N VAL A 63 -10.93 -24.54 -11.78
CA VAL A 63 -10.92 -25.27 -10.51
C VAL A 63 -10.12 -26.53 -10.79
N TYR A 64 -9.02 -26.70 -10.05
CA TYR A 64 -8.11 -27.81 -10.21
C TYR A 64 -8.44 -28.81 -9.11
N SER A 65 -8.58 -30.09 -9.45
CA SER A 65 -8.96 -31.10 -8.45
C SER A 65 -7.81 -31.35 -7.47
N ARG A 66 -8.11 -31.97 -6.32
CA ARG A 66 -7.10 -32.29 -5.30
C ARG A 66 -6.02 -33.21 -5.85
N GLU A 67 -6.38 -34.21 -6.64
CA GLU A 67 -5.40 -35.13 -7.25
C GLU A 67 -4.54 -34.41 -8.28
N GLU A 68 -5.14 -33.49 -9.03
CA GLU A 68 -4.41 -32.63 -9.93
C GLU A 68 -3.37 -31.81 -9.10
N LEU A 69 -3.72 -31.21 -7.94
CA LEU A 69 -2.78 -30.42 -7.08
C LEU A 69 -1.50 -31.17 -6.74
N LEU A 70 -1.59 -32.47 -6.53
CA LEU A 70 -0.45 -33.29 -6.13
C LEU A 70 0.28 -33.90 -7.33
N ALA A 71 -0.23 -33.74 -8.55
CA ALA A 71 0.41 -34.25 -9.75
C ALA A 71 1.70 -33.46 -10.12
N PRO A 72 2.71 -34.14 -10.67
CA PRO A 72 3.88 -33.48 -11.25
C PRO A 72 3.51 -32.51 -12.37
N ASP A 73 4.35 -31.50 -12.59
CA ASP A 73 4.18 -30.55 -13.69
C ASP A 73 4.29 -31.29 -15.03
N LYS A 74 3.38 -30.98 -15.96
CA LYS A 74 3.30 -31.63 -17.27
C LYS A 74 4.58 -31.46 -18.11
N ASN A 75 5.39 -30.44 -17.82
CA ASN A 75 6.63 -30.15 -18.54
C ASN A 75 7.88 -30.62 -17.79
N ASP A 76 7.82 -30.75 -16.47
CA ASP A 76 8.95 -31.17 -15.63
C ASP A 76 8.45 -32.03 -14.47
N PRO A 77 8.63 -33.37 -14.53
CA PRO A 77 8.12 -34.28 -13.52
C PRO A 77 8.78 -34.11 -12.14
N SER A 78 9.88 -33.35 -12.04
CA SER A 78 10.56 -33.09 -10.76
C SER A 78 9.89 -31.97 -9.94
N LYS A 79 8.90 -31.27 -10.51
CA LYS A 79 8.23 -30.12 -9.91
C LYS A 79 6.74 -30.42 -9.74
N LEU A 80 6.13 -29.86 -8.70
CA LEU A 80 4.66 -29.84 -8.60
C LEU A 80 4.08 -28.79 -9.55
N CYS A 81 2.84 -28.99 -9.95
CA CYS A 81 2.13 -28.01 -10.77
C CYS A 81 2.10 -26.63 -10.06
N ARG A 82 2.14 -25.55 -10.84
CA ARG A 82 2.12 -24.18 -10.29
C ARG A 82 0.87 -23.88 -9.44
N ALA A 83 -0.24 -24.55 -9.74
CA ALA A 83 -1.49 -24.41 -8.99
C ALA A 83 -1.38 -24.93 -7.55
N ALA A 84 -0.43 -25.82 -7.26
CA ALA A 84 -0.15 -26.35 -5.93
C ALA A 84 0.65 -25.40 -5.04
N ILE A 85 1.28 -24.38 -5.63
CA ILE A 85 2.14 -23.47 -4.89
C ILE A 85 1.28 -22.39 -4.24
N VAL A 86 1.10 -22.49 -2.92
CA VAL A 86 0.48 -21.44 -2.11
C VAL A 86 1.44 -20.26 -2.01
N ILE A 87 0.97 -19.09 -2.44
CA ILE A 87 1.78 -17.86 -2.40
C ILE A 87 1.65 -17.25 -1.01
N THR A 88 2.73 -17.25 -0.24
CA THR A 88 2.78 -16.64 1.09
C THR A 88 3.55 -15.32 1.06
N CYS A 89 2.99 -14.27 1.65
CA CYS A 89 3.61 -12.96 1.69
C CYS A 89 4.73 -12.88 2.75
N LYS A 90 5.93 -12.43 2.39
CA LYS A 90 7.04 -12.30 3.36
C LYS A 90 6.84 -11.22 4.43
N GLU A 91 5.97 -10.24 4.20
CA GLU A 91 5.74 -9.12 5.14
C GLU A 91 4.65 -9.44 6.16
N CYS A 92 3.48 -9.87 5.69
CA CYS A 92 2.32 -10.13 6.56
C CYS A 92 2.03 -11.62 6.77
N ARG A 93 2.77 -12.51 6.11
CA ARG A 93 2.65 -13.98 6.18
C ARG A 93 1.30 -14.56 5.78
N ALA A 94 0.34 -13.73 5.35
CA ALA A 94 -0.91 -14.19 4.78
C ALA A 94 -0.71 -14.75 3.35
N GLU A 95 -1.58 -15.68 2.98
CA GLU A 95 -1.57 -16.37 1.69
C GLU A 95 -2.29 -15.55 0.60
N GLY A 96 -2.13 -15.97 -0.65
CA GLY A 96 -2.82 -15.40 -1.82
C GLY A 96 -2.19 -14.14 -2.41
N HIS A 97 -1.10 -13.62 -1.84
CA HIS A 97 -0.38 -12.47 -2.39
C HIS A 97 1.11 -12.46 -2.00
N ASN A 98 1.92 -11.67 -2.71
CA ASN A 98 3.37 -11.56 -2.45
C ASN A 98 3.72 -10.20 -1.80
N ILE A 99 4.95 -10.05 -1.29
CA ILE A 99 5.49 -8.82 -0.67
C ILE A 99 5.21 -7.55 -1.49
N ARG A 100 5.28 -7.66 -2.82
CA ARG A 100 5.08 -6.54 -3.75
C ARG A 100 3.63 -6.07 -3.83
N THR A 101 2.67 -6.97 -3.62
CA THR A 101 1.23 -6.68 -3.69
C THR A 101 0.58 -6.62 -2.32
N CYS A 102 1.37 -6.70 -1.25
CA CYS A 102 0.90 -6.75 0.13
C CYS A 102 0.08 -5.52 0.53
N PRO A 103 -1.16 -5.70 1.03
CA PRO A 103 -2.01 -4.59 1.46
C PRO A 103 -1.43 -3.86 2.68
N VAL A 104 -0.84 -4.60 3.63
CA VAL A 104 -0.20 -4.02 4.83
C VAL A 104 1.00 -3.15 4.45
N LYS A 105 1.84 -3.61 3.51
CA LYS A 105 2.98 -2.83 3.02
C LYS A 105 2.52 -1.55 2.31
N LYS A 106 1.47 -1.63 1.49
CA LYS A 106 0.87 -0.46 0.84
C LYS A 106 0.30 0.53 1.85
N ALA A 107 -0.39 0.05 2.90
CA ALA A 107 -0.92 0.89 3.96
C ALA A 107 0.19 1.62 4.73
N LYS A 108 1.29 0.92 5.09
CA LYS A 108 2.46 1.53 5.74
C LYS A 108 3.13 2.62 4.89
N GLN A 109 3.23 2.40 3.57
CA GLN A 109 3.84 3.38 2.65
C GLN A 109 2.98 4.65 2.46
N MET A 110 1.68 4.58 2.70
CA MET A 110 0.77 5.73 2.63
C MET A 110 0.84 6.64 3.88
N GLY A 111 1.40 6.15 4.99
CA GLY A 111 1.56 6.91 6.24
C GLY A 111 2.85 7.70 6.37
N GLY A 112 3.76 7.62 5.39
CA GLY A 112 5.08 8.26 5.41
C GLY A 112 5.24 9.46 4.47
N SER A 113 4.16 9.98 3.90
CA SER A 113 4.20 11.18 3.05
C SER A 113 3.27 12.22 3.65
N THR A 114 3.81 13.11 4.48
CA THR A 114 3.20 14.40 4.77
C THR A 114 3.28 15.24 3.50
N ASN A 115 2.41 14.94 2.54
CA ASN A 115 2.09 15.85 1.46
C ASN A 115 0.61 16.18 1.61
N SER A 116 0.35 17.29 2.31
CA SER A 116 -0.98 17.85 2.52
C SER A 116 -1.52 18.46 1.23
N GLN A 117 -1.65 17.68 0.15
CA GLN A 117 -2.40 18.07 -1.03
C GLN A 117 -3.09 16.86 -1.67
N GLY A 118 -4.43 16.89 -1.63
CA GLY A 118 -5.29 16.11 -2.52
C GLY A 118 -6.08 14.96 -1.90
N ILE A 119 -6.87 15.23 -0.85
CA ILE A 119 -8.04 14.37 -0.56
C ILE A 119 -9.03 14.52 -1.70
N ARG A 120 -9.37 13.39 -2.33
CA ARG A 120 -10.39 13.30 -3.37
C ARG A 120 -11.75 13.67 -2.76
N LEU A 121 -12.25 14.87 -3.08
CA LEU A 121 -13.65 15.22 -2.88
C LEU A 121 -14.48 14.40 -3.87
N GLY A 122 -15.09 13.32 -3.36
CA GLY A 122 -15.91 12.41 -4.15
C GLY A 122 -16.88 11.58 -3.33
N MET A 123 -17.24 12.01 -2.12
CA MET A 123 -18.34 11.44 -1.36
C MET A 123 -19.36 12.55 -1.16
N SER A 124 -20.59 12.35 -1.63
CA SER A 124 -21.64 13.34 -1.42
C SER A 124 -21.89 13.51 0.08
N THR A 125 -22.14 14.74 0.50
CA THR A 125 -22.46 15.10 1.90
C THR A 125 -23.59 14.23 2.47
N GLN A 126 -24.53 13.80 1.61
CA GLN A 126 -25.60 12.86 1.95
C GLN A 126 -25.09 11.49 2.43
N MET A 127 -24.07 10.90 1.79
CA MET A 127 -23.56 9.59 2.23
C MET A 127 -22.81 9.69 3.57
N VAL A 128 -22.15 10.82 3.83
CA VAL A 128 -21.45 11.04 5.11
C VAL A 128 -22.46 11.19 6.25
N ALA A 129 -23.54 11.92 6.03
CA ALA A 129 -24.64 12.04 6.98
C ALA A 129 -25.32 10.68 7.27
N ASP A 130 -25.57 9.87 6.24
CA ASP A 130 -26.13 8.53 6.39
C ASP A 130 -25.24 7.58 7.21
N VAL A 131 -23.91 7.65 7.01
CA VAL A 131 -22.97 6.82 7.77
C VAL A 131 -22.93 7.22 9.24
N LEU A 132 -22.95 8.53 9.53
CA LEU A 132 -23.02 9.02 10.91
C LEU A 132 -24.36 8.67 11.57
N GLN A 133 -25.49 8.82 10.88
CA GLN A 133 -26.79 8.44 11.40
C GLN A 133 -26.89 6.94 11.69
N ARG A 134 -26.35 6.06 10.82
CA ARG A 134 -26.30 4.62 11.09
C ARG A 134 -25.44 4.28 12.30
N HIS A 135 -24.33 5.00 12.49
CA HIS A 135 -23.48 4.82 13.66
C HIS A 135 -24.21 5.22 14.95
N ASP A 136 -24.87 6.37 14.96
CA ASP A 136 -25.65 6.84 16.11
C ASP A 136 -26.81 5.90 16.46
N GLN A 137 -27.50 5.35 15.44
CA GLN A 137 -28.53 4.31 15.64
C GLN A 137 -27.95 3.04 16.27
N TYR A 138 -26.77 2.59 15.82
CA TYR A 138 -26.11 1.41 16.37
C TYR A 138 -25.64 1.62 17.81
N VAL A 139 -25.11 2.81 18.13
CA VAL A 139 -24.69 3.16 19.49
C VAL A 139 -25.91 3.29 20.42
N ALA A 140 -27.00 3.89 19.96
CA ALA A 140 -28.23 4.02 20.73
C ALA A 140 -28.86 2.65 21.08
N LEU A 141 -28.81 1.68 20.17
CA LEU A 141 -29.31 0.32 20.43
C LEU A 141 -28.45 -0.47 21.42
N ASN A 142 -27.17 -0.10 21.60
CA ASN A 142 -26.20 -0.88 22.36
C ASN A 142 -25.82 -0.27 23.73
N MET A 143 -26.30 0.94 24.07
CA MET A 143 -26.00 1.62 25.35
C MET A 143 -27.02 1.30 26.47
N GLY A 144 -27.74 0.18 26.38
CA GLY A 144 -28.94 -0.10 27.18
C GLY A 144 -28.84 -1.19 28.25
N HIS A 145 -27.69 -1.48 28.88
CA HIS A 145 -27.65 -2.34 30.08
C HIS A 145 -26.52 -1.94 31.04
N GLY A 146 -26.82 -1.03 31.96
CA GLY A 146 -25.95 -0.65 33.07
C GLY A 146 -26.77 -0.04 34.20
N GLY A 147 -27.68 -0.83 34.78
CA GLY A 147 -28.48 -0.42 35.94
C GLY A 147 -27.61 -0.33 37.18
N THR A 148 -27.31 0.89 37.63
CA THR A 148 -26.81 1.16 38.98
C THR A 148 -27.99 1.13 39.95
N GLN A 149 -28.01 0.15 40.86
CA GLN A 149 -28.93 0.13 41.98
C GLN A 149 -28.47 1.15 43.03
N GLU A 150 -29.29 2.16 43.26
CA GLU A 150 -29.17 3.09 44.37
C GLU A 150 -29.46 2.33 45.68
N SER A 151 -28.52 2.36 46.63
CA SER A 151 -28.77 1.90 48.00
C SER A 151 -28.60 3.08 48.94
N SER A 152 -29.73 3.54 49.43
CA SER A 152 -29.93 4.52 50.49
C SER A 152 -29.58 3.89 51.84
N THR A 153 -28.76 4.57 52.65
CA THR A 153 -28.78 4.40 54.10
C THR A 153 -28.73 5.75 54.80
N THR A 154 -29.54 5.83 55.84
CA THR A 154 -30.06 6.98 56.56
C THR A 154 -29.08 7.50 57.61
N THR A 155 -28.93 8.83 57.71
CA THR A 155 -28.25 9.50 58.82
C THR A 155 -29.23 9.71 59.98
N THR A 156 -29.00 9.04 61.10
CA THR A 156 -29.73 9.25 62.36
C THR A 156 -29.05 10.37 63.15
N THR A 157 -29.80 11.44 63.41
CA THR A 157 -29.51 12.51 64.35
C THR A 157 -30.16 12.18 65.68
N GLU A 158 -29.45 12.22 66.81
CA GLU A 158 -30.00 12.54 68.13
C GLU A 158 -28.91 13.13 69.04
N LEU A 159 -29.39 13.86 70.04
CA LEU A 159 -28.83 14.97 70.81
C LEU A 159 -27.80 14.59 71.89
#